data_AF-A0A8S0UTJ2-F1
#
_entry.id   AF-A0A8S0UTJ2-F1
#
_cell.length_a   1.000
_cell.length_b   1.000
_cell.length_c   1.000
_cell.angle_alpha   90.00
_cell.angle_beta   90.00
_cell.angle_gamma   90.00
#
_symmetry.space_group_name_H-M   'P 1'
#
loop_
_entity.id
_entity.type
_entity.pdbx_description
1 polymer ?
#
loop_
_entity_poly.entity_id
_entity_poly.type
_entity_poly.pdbx_seq_one_letter_code
_entity_poly.pdbx_strand_id
1 'polypeptide(L)'
;MYCSKSALGRRICDQCGKNFNVASINVKGENGNPDIKMAPLPTPPRCASKLIIRSDDTEAIVKERLRIYNDKSQPVEEFYRARGKLLEFDLPGGILESWPRLLEALNLDDYEDRRSAAA
;
A
#
# COMPACT_ATOMS: atom_id res chain seq x y z
N MET A 1 3.72 10.78 1.56
CA MET A 1 4.54 10.58 2.78
C MET A 1 4.64 9.12 3.22
N TYR A 2 3.54 8.34 3.21
CA TYR A 2 3.57 6.92 3.63
C TYR A 2 4.23 5.98 2.61
N CYS A 3 4.07 6.22 1.29
CA CYS A 3 4.71 5.39 0.25
C CYS A 3 6.24 5.31 0.41
N SER A 4 6.89 6.43 0.73
CA SER A 4 8.33 6.47 0.99
C SER A 4 8.72 5.66 2.22
N LYS A 5 7.99 5.83 3.34
CA LYS A 5 8.19 5.03 4.56
C LYS A 5 8.02 3.53 4.29
N SER A 6 6.99 3.17 3.53
CA SER A 6 6.72 1.78 3.15
C SER A 6 7.85 1.20 2.30
N ALA A 7 8.32 1.92 1.28
CA ALA A 7 9.40 1.49 0.39
C ALA A 7 10.72 1.28 1.16
N LEU A 8 11.13 2.24 1.99
CA LEU A 8 12.35 2.14 2.82
C LEU A 8 12.26 1.06 3.91
N GLY A 9 11.04 0.69 4.30
CA GLY A 9 10.74 -0.39 5.24
C GLY A 9 10.79 -1.79 4.65
N ARG A 10 10.86 -1.93 3.32
CA ARG A 10 10.85 -3.26 2.67
C ARG A 10 12.13 -4.02 2.97
N ARG A 11 11.97 -5.32 3.18
CA ARG A 11 13.05 -6.29 3.38
C ARG A 11 12.80 -7.49 2.50
N ILE A 12 13.87 -8.17 2.12
CA ILE A 12 13.81 -9.49 1.49
C ILE A 12 14.52 -10.49 2.39
N CYS A 13 13.97 -11.69 2.51
CA CYS A 13 14.66 -12.78 3.21
C CYS A 13 15.65 -13.44 2.27
N ASP A 14 16.94 -13.48 2.63
CA ASP A 14 17.99 -14.07 1.79
C ASP A 14 17.89 -15.60 1.63
N GLN A 15 17.08 -16.28 2.45
CA GLN A 15 16.86 -17.73 2.37
C GLN A 15 15.64 -18.11 1.54
N CYS A 16 14.52 -17.40 1.70
CA CYS A 16 13.25 -17.78 1.05
C CYS A 16 12.81 -16.83 -0.06
N GLY A 17 13.51 -15.71 -0.26
CA GLY A 17 13.24 -14.72 -1.31
C GLY A 17 11.94 -13.92 -1.13
N LYS A 18 11.17 -14.16 -0.06
CA LYS A 18 9.91 -13.43 0.20
C LYS A 18 10.17 -12.01 0.69
N ASN A 19 9.26 -11.11 0.34
CA ASN A 19 9.28 -9.71 0.78
C ASN A 19 8.55 -9.57 2.12
N PHE A 20 9.09 -8.70 2.97
CA PHE A 20 8.53 -8.31 4.26
C PHE A 20 8.59 -6.79 4.39
N ASN A 21 7.84 -6.22 5.32
CA ASN A 21 7.92 -4.79 5.61
C ASN A 21 8.03 -4.58 7.13
N VAL A 22 9.09 -3.90 7.55
CA VAL A 22 9.39 -3.61 8.95
C VAL A 22 9.06 -2.17 9.33
N ALA A 23 8.54 -1.36 8.41
CA ALA A 23 8.10 0.00 8.73
C ALA A 23 6.88 -0.03 9.64
N SER A 24 6.96 0.73 10.74
CA SER A 24 5.79 1.19 11.46
C SER A 24 5.42 2.57 10.92
N ILE A 25 4.27 2.65 10.26
CA ILE A 25 3.80 3.90 9.65
C ILE A 25 2.72 4.48 10.55
N ASN A 26 3.02 5.64 11.11
CA ASN A 26 2.05 6.50 11.76
C ASN A 26 2.19 7.88 11.10
N VAL A 27 1.18 8.27 10.33
CA VAL A 27 1.09 9.58 9.67
C VAL A 27 -0.19 10.23 10.16
N LYS A 28 -0.07 11.42 10.75
CA LYS A 28 -1.24 12.17 11.17
C LYS A 28 -2.01 12.65 9.94
N GLY A 29 -3.31 12.60 10.04
CA GLY A 29 -4.20 13.22 9.07
C GLY A 29 -4.03 14.73 9.07
N GLU A 30 -4.11 15.34 7.89
CA GLU A 30 -4.10 16.78 7.70
C GLU A 30 -5.30 17.19 6.86
N ASN A 31 -5.82 18.41 7.04
CA ASN A 31 -6.92 18.99 6.26
C ASN A 31 -8.21 18.14 6.26
N GLY A 32 -8.54 17.50 7.39
CA GLY A 32 -9.75 16.66 7.52
C GLY A 32 -9.56 15.20 7.10
N ASN A 33 -8.38 14.83 6.58
CA ASN A 33 -8.06 13.44 6.30
C ASN A 33 -7.85 12.66 7.61
N PRO A 34 -8.17 11.36 7.66
CA PRO A 34 -7.92 10.52 8.82
C PRO A 34 -6.42 10.26 9.02
N ASP A 35 -6.04 9.94 10.26
CA ASP A 35 -4.72 9.37 10.57
C ASP A 35 -4.53 8.04 9.82
N ILE A 36 -3.33 7.84 9.27
CA ILE A 36 -2.94 6.58 8.64
C ILE A 36 -2.02 5.82 9.59
N LYS A 37 -2.46 4.62 9.99
CA LYS A 37 -1.68 3.70 10.81
C LYS A 37 -1.47 2.39 10.06
N MET A 38 -0.22 1.95 9.96
CA MET A 38 0.11 0.63 9.41
C MET A 38 1.17 0.00 10.29
N ALA A 39 0.80 -1.10 10.95
CA ALA A 39 1.72 -1.91 11.72
C ALA A 39 2.70 -2.64 10.78
N PRO A 40 3.94 -2.94 11.24
CA PRO A 40 4.83 -3.81 10.49
C PRO A 40 4.21 -5.20 10.32
N LEU A 41 4.52 -5.86 9.21
CA LEU A 41 4.02 -7.20 8.97
C LEU A 41 4.81 -8.23 9.80
N PRO A 42 4.12 -9.18 10.46
CA PRO A 42 4.80 -10.19 11.26
C PRO A 42 5.74 -11.02 10.40
N THR A 43 7.01 -11.05 10.79
CA THR A 43 8.03 -11.84 10.11
C THR A 43 8.16 -13.20 10.81
N PRO A 44 8.07 -14.33 10.09
CA PRO A 44 8.27 -15.64 10.69
C PRO A 44 9.65 -15.77 11.36
N PRO A 45 9.78 -16.46 12.52
CA PRO A 45 11.06 -16.58 13.24
C PRO A 45 12.22 -17.07 12.37
N ARG A 46 11.95 -18.03 11.46
CA ARG A 46 12.94 -18.57 10.51
C ARG A 46 13.50 -17.56 9.51
N CYS A 47 12.84 -16.41 9.32
CA CYS A 47 13.20 -15.33 8.40
C CYS A 47 13.74 -14.08 9.12
N ALA A 48 13.43 -13.89 10.41
CA ALA A 48 13.69 -12.63 11.12
C ALA A 48 15.18 -12.21 11.10
N SER A 49 16.10 -13.16 11.28
CA SER A 49 17.55 -12.91 11.26
C SER A 49 18.17 -12.85 9.86
N LYS A 50 17.38 -13.10 8.81
CA LYS A 50 17.82 -13.20 7.40
C LYS A 50 17.25 -12.09 6.53
N LEU A 51 16.62 -11.10 7.16
CA LEU A 51 16.06 -9.95 6.47
C LEU A 51 17.16 -8.98 6.08
N ILE A 52 17.31 -8.76 4.78
CA ILE A 52 18.24 -7.78 4.21
C ILE A 52 17.46 -6.65 3.54
N ILE A 53 18.10 -5.49 3.43
CA ILE A 53 17.57 -4.33 2.70
C ILE A 53 17.75 -4.57 1.20
N ARG A 54 16.75 -4.22 0.41
CA ARG A 54 16.86 -4.28 -1.04
C ARG A 54 17.73 -3.12 -1.54
N SER A 55 18.57 -3.38 -2.53
CA SER A 55 19.48 -2.36 -3.09
C SER A 55 18.76 -1.15 -3.71
N ASP A 56 17.51 -1.33 -4.16
CA ASP A 56 16.69 -0.28 -4.78
C ASP A 56 15.89 0.58 -3.78
N ASP A 57 15.95 0.28 -2.48
CA ASP A 57 15.19 0.97 -1.43
C ASP A 57 16.04 2.02 -0.69
N THR A 58 16.65 2.93 -1.44
CA THR A 58 17.32 4.12 -0.89
C THR A 58 16.44 5.36 -1.02
N GLU A 59 16.65 6.37 -0.18
CA GLU A 59 15.83 7.59 -0.22
C GLU A 59 15.86 8.29 -1.58
N ALA A 60 17.05 8.40 -2.18
CA ALA A 60 17.23 9.00 -3.50
C ALA A 60 16.47 8.24 -4.59
N ILE A 61 16.59 6.90 -4.61
CA ILE A 61 15.91 6.06 -5.60
C ILE A 61 14.39 6.09 -5.39
N VAL A 62 13.91 6.01 -4.14
CA VAL A 62 12.48 6.05 -3.82
C VAL A 62 11.88 7.39 -4.22
N LYS A 63 12.55 8.51 -3.94
CA LYS A 63 12.10 9.85 -4.34
C LYS A 63 11.99 9.97 -5.86
N GLU A 64 13.01 9.52 -6.59
CA GLU A 64 13.01 9.59 -8.06
C GLU A 64 11.93 8.68 -8.66
N ARG A 65 11.72 7.48 -8.11
CA ARG A 65 10.65 6.58 -8.55
C ARG A 65 9.26 7.18 -8.35
N LEU A 66 9.03 7.88 -7.24
CA LEU A 66 7.76 8.56 -6.98
C LEU A 66 7.54 9.73 -7.95
N ARG A 67 8.60 10.49 -8.26
CA ARG A 67 8.55 11.55 -9.27
C ARG A 67 8.17 10.99 -10.65
N ILE A 68 8.88 9.97 -11.11
CA ILE A 68 8.59 9.30 -12.40
C ILE A 68 7.18 8.71 -12.42
N TYR A 69 6.74 8.08 -11.32
CA TYR A 69 5.39 7.54 -11.22
C TYR A 69 4.35 8.63 -11.43
N ASN A 70 4.43 9.73 -10.70
CA ASN A 70 3.50 10.86 -10.81
C ASN A 70 3.50 11.44 -12.23
N ASP A 71 4.68 11.70 -12.81
CA ASP A 71 4.79 12.25 -14.17
C ASP A 71 4.13 11.34 -15.22
N LYS A 72 4.23 10.01 -15.04
CA LYS A 72 3.69 9.03 -15.98
C LYS A 72 2.23 8.66 -15.72
N SER A 73 1.77 8.70 -14.46
CA SER A 73 0.40 8.36 -14.10
C SER A 73 -0.55 9.52 -14.33
N GLN A 74 -0.08 10.77 -14.15
CA GLN A 74 -0.93 11.95 -14.27
C GLN A 74 -1.73 12.02 -15.58
N PRO A 75 -1.15 11.83 -16.78
CA PRO A 75 -1.93 11.87 -18.03
C PRO A 75 -2.99 10.76 -18.11
N VAL A 76 -2.73 9.60 -17.50
CA VAL A 76 -3.66 8.47 -17.45
C VAL A 76 -4.80 8.76 -16.47
N GLU A 77 -4.47 9.30 -15.30
CA GLU A 77 -5.47 9.75 -14.31
C GLU A 77 -6.39 10.82 -14.91
N GLU A 78 -5.82 11.84 -15.56
CA GLU A 78 -6.58 12.89 -16.25
C GLU A 78 -7.52 12.32 -17.33
N PHE A 79 -7.04 11.33 -18.11
CA PHE A 79 -7.85 10.67 -19.12
C PHE A 79 -9.10 10.00 -18.54
N TYR A 80 -8.99 9.31 -17.40
CA TYR A 80 -10.12 8.67 -16.72
C TYR A 80 -10.98 9.66 -15.94
N ARG A 81 -10.37 10.68 -15.32
CA ARG A 81 -11.07 11.77 -14.61
C ARG A 81 -12.01 12.54 -15.54
N ALA A 82 -11.53 12.93 -16.73
CA ALA A 82 -12.33 13.63 -17.73
C ALA A 82 -13.54 12.83 -18.23
N ARG A 83 -13.55 11.50 -18.03
CA ARG A 83 -14.64 10.58 -18.40
C ARG A 83 -15.56 10.22 -17.24
N GLY A 84 -15.31 10.76 -16.04
CA GLY A 84 -16.03 10.37 -14.83
C GLY A 84 -15.80 8.91 -14.43
N LYS A 85 -14.65 8.33 -14.83
CA LYS A 85 -14.30 6.92 -14.58
C LYS A 85 -13.14 6.76 -13.58
N LEU A 86 -12.78 7.84 -12.89
CA LEU A 86 -11.78 7.81 -11.83
C LEU A 86 -12.49 7.89 -10.48
N LEU A 87 -12.28 6.89 -9.64
CA LEU A 87 -12.66 6.90 -8.24
C LEU A 87 -11.40 7.21 -7.41
N GLU A 88 -11.41 8.31 -6.69
CA GLU A 88 -10.35 8.63 -5.72
C GLU A 88 -10.68 7.92 -4.40
N PHE A 89 -9.68 7.24 -3.82
CA PHE A 89 -9.83 6.44 -2.61
C PHE A 89 -8.66 6.71 -1.66
N ASP A 90 -8.97 7.30 -0.52
CA ASP A 90 -7.98 7.53 0.54
C ASP A 90 -7.72 6.24 1.31
N LEU A 91 -6.44 5.93 1.51
CA LEU A 91 -6.03 4.77 2.30
C LEU A 91 -6.15 5.09 3.80
N PRO A 92 -7.12 4.50 4.53
CA PRO A 92 -7.29 4.75 5.96
C PRO A 92 -6.20 4.09 6.83
N GLY A 93 -5.47 3.11 6.29
CA GLY A 93 -4.47 2.38 7.07
C GLY A 93 -4.01 1.08 6.43
N GLY A 94 -3.80 0.04 7.25
CA GLY A 94 -3.34 -1.28 6.79
C GLY A 94 -4.34 -2.00 5.88
N ILE A 95 -3.98 -3.19 5.38
CA ILE A 95 -4.90 -3.99 4.54
C ILE A 95 -6.22 -4.30 5.26
N LEU A 96 -6.18 -4.59 6.56
CA LEU A 96 -7.39 -4.91 7.35
C LEU A 96 -8.36 -3.73 7.47
N GLU A 97 -7.84 -2.51 7.45
CA GLU A 97 -8.65 -1.28 7.57
C GLU A 97 -9.07 -0.76 6.19
N SER A 98 -8.17 -0.87 5.19
CA SER A 98 -8.39 -0.34 3.85
C SER A 98 -9.22 -1.26 2.97
N TRP A 99 -9.07 -2.59 3.11
CA TRP A 99 -9.75 -3.56 2.24
C TRP A 99 -11.27 -3.50 2.32
N PRO A 100 -11.91 -3.51 3.51
CA PRO A 100 -13.37 -3.43 3.60
C PRO A 100 -13.91 -2.13 2.99
N ARG A 101 -13.24 -0.99 3.25
CA ARG A 101 -13.67 0.31 2.69
C ARG A 101 -13.51 0.39 1.18
N LEU A 102 -12.48 -0.26 0.63
CA LEU A 102 -12.31 -0.33 -0.81
C LEU A 102 -13.42 -1.17 -1.46
N LEU A 103 -13.79 -2.29 -0.84
CA LEU A 103 -14.91 -3.11 -1.32
C LEU A 103 -16.22 -2.34 -1.27
N GLU A 104 -16.51 -1.66 -0.16
CA GLU A 104 -17.67 -0.78 -0.01
C GLU A 104 -17.69 0.32 -1.08
N ALA A 105 -16.58 1.02 -1.30
CA ALA A 105 -16.47 2.06 -2.31
C ALA A 105 -16.68 1.54 -3.75
N LEU A 106 -16.41 0.26 -3.99
CA LEU A 106 -16.64 -0.43 -5.26
C LEU A 106 -18.02 -1.13 -5.34
N ASN A 107 -18.83 -1.08 -4.28
CA ASN A 107 -20.07 -1.85 -4.12
C ASN A 107 -19.85 -3.37 -4.29
N LEU A 108 -18.78 -3.88 -3.67
CA LEU A 108 -18.35 -5.29 -3.69
C LEU A 108 -18.35 -5.92 -2.29
N ASP A 109 -18.90 -5.25 -1.28
CA ASP A 109 -19.01 -5.71 0.10
C ASP A 109 -19.85 -7.00 0.25
N ASP A 110 -20.83 -7.21 -0.63
CA ASP A 110 -21.60 -8.46 -0.69
C ASP A 110 -20.88 -9.64 -1.41
N TYR A 111 -19.66 -9.44 -1.94
CA TYR A 111 -19.02 -10.44 -2.82
C TYR A 111 -18.67 -11.75 -2.10
N GLU A 112 -18.30 -11.67 -0.82
CA GLU A 112 -18.02 -12.84 0.04
C GLU A 112 -19.30 -13.64 0.35
N ASP A 113 -20.42 -12.94 0.58
CA ASP A 113 -21.73 -13.56 0.84
C ASP A 113 -22.26 -14.28 -0.40
N ARG A 114 -22.09 -13.69 -1.59
CA ARG A 114 -22.50 -14.31 -2.86
C ARG A 114 -21.67 -15.53 -3.25
N ARG A 115 -20.40 -15.60 -2.84
CA ARG A 115 -19.57 -16.82 -3.02
C ARG A 115 -19.97 -17.94 -2.07
N SER A 116 -20.32 -17.61 -0.83
CA SER A 116 -20.71 -18.59 0.19
C SER A 116 -22.10 -19.18 -0.08
N ALA A 117 -23.00 -18.42 -0.70
CA ALA A 117 -24.33 -18.89 -1.11
C ALA A 117 -24.33 -19.74 -2.41
N ALA A 118 -23.19 -19.81 -3.12
CA ALA A 118 -23.04 -20.53 -4.39
C ALA A 118 -22.23 -21.84 -4.25
N ALA A 119 -21.90 -22.27 -3.03
CA ALA A 119 -21.23 -23.52 -2.69
C ALA A 119 -22.17 -24.43 -1.90
#